data_AF-W9SF23-F1
#
_entry.id   AF-W9SF23-F1
#
_cell.length_a   1.000
_cell.length_b   1.000
_cell.length_c   1.000
_cell.angle_alpha   90.00
_cell.angle_beta   90.00
_cell.angle_gamma   90.00
#
_symmetry.space_group_name_H-M   'P 1'
#
loop_
_entity.id
_entity.type
_entity.pdbx_description
1 polymer ?
#
loop_
_entity_poly.entity_id
_entity_poly.type
_entity_poly.pdbx_seq_one_letter_code
_entity_poly.pdbx_strand_id
1 'polypeptide(L)'
;MKAWHSIHRNGQPHQFLARPRRTGEDLRTWNKEHFGTIQTNIGKEQHGSSDEDLFRLESEKVVRRRRNWISRVKDEMGNLYDSREEIKNAFIDKFQRLFSSENSSCLSHLEDLIHSVISQEKNEELSAIPSGEEIRKMVWNMDP
;
A
#
# COMPACT_ATOMS: atom_id res chain seq x y z
N MET A 1 19.68 -37.45 -2.68
CA MET A 1 18.85 -38.55 -2.16
C MET A 1 18.03 -38.04 -0.97
N LYS A 2 16.73 -38.31 -1.01
CA LYS A 2 15.74 -38.41 0.09
C LYS A 2 15.47 -37.20 1.01
N ALA A 3 14.36 -36.49 0.74
CA ALA A 3 13.51 -35.90 1.82
C ALA A 3 12.05 -35.55 1.40
N TRP A 4 11.53 -35.98 0.24
CA TRP A 4 10.22 -35.51 -0.26
C TRP A 4 9.16 -36.61 -0.45
N HIS A 5 9.18 -37.69 0.33
CA HIS A 5 8.26 -38.82 0.10
C HIS A 5 7.50 -39.31 1.33
N SER A 6 7.08 -38.43 2.24
CA SER A 6 6.07 -38.83 3.22
C SER A 6 5.34 -37.65 3.86
N ILE A 7 4.32 -37.12 3.20
CA ILE A 7 3.12 -36.67 3.91
C ILE A 7 1.91 -37.16 3.11
N HIS A 8 1.34 -38.26 3.57
CA HIS A 8 0.07 -38.78 3.08
C HIS A 8 -1.07 -37.83 3.45
N ARG A 9 -1.96 -37.66 2.46
CA ARG A 9 -3.31 -37.09 2.54
C ARG A 9 -4.04 -37.61 3.77
N ASN A 10 -4.54 -36.71 4.61
CA ASN A 10 -5.82 -36.79 5.34
C ASN A 10 -5.96 -35.60 6.31
N GLY A 11 -6.15 -34.40 5.77
CA GLY A 11 -6.56 -33.22 6.53
C GLY A 11 -7.57 -32.45 5.70
N GLN A 12 -8.85 -32.58 6.05
CA GLN A 12 -9.95 -31.95 5.32
C GLN A 12 -9.76 -30.41 5.23
N PRO A 13 -10.10 -29.75 4.09
CA PRO A 13 -9.89 -28.31 3.89
C PRO A 13 -10.57 -27.40 4.92
N HIS A 14 -11.59 -27.90 5.63
CA HIS A 14 -12.29 -27.15 6.67
C HIS A 14 -11.42 -26.80 7.89
N GLN A 15 -10.25 -27.45 8.07
CA GLN A 15 -9.31 -27.13 9.16
C GLN A 15 -8.57 -25.80 8.94
N PHE A 16 -8.53 -25.28 7.70
CA PHE A 16 -8.02 -23.94 7.39
C PHE A 16 -9.07 -22.83 7.58
N LEU A 17 -10.33 -23.17 7.82
CA LEU A 17 -11.42 -22.21 8.04
C LEU A 17 -11.61 -21.84 9.52
N ALA A 18 -10.91 -22.51 10.44
CA ALA A 18 -10.88 -22.09 11.82
C ALA A 18 -10.02 -20.82 11.93
N ARG A 19 -10.65 -19.65 11.77
CA ARG A 19 -10.06 -18.36 12.21
C ARG A 19 -9.47 -18.59 13.62
N PRO A 20 -8.15 -18.44 13.81
CA PRO A 20 -7.57 -18.61 15.14
C PRO A 20 -8.29 -17.63 16.08
N ARG A 21 -8.98 -18.12 17.11
CA ARG A 21 -9.80 -17.26 17.99
C ARG A 21 -9.03 -16.05 18.56
N ARG A 22 -7.72 -16.20 18.73
CA ARG A 22 -6.77 -15.16 19.18
C ARG A 22 -6.53 -14.07 18.13
N THR A 23 -6.48 -14.42 16.84
CA THR A 23 -6.26 -13.43 15.77
C THR A 23 -7.40 -12.42 15.65
N GLY A 24 -8.60 -12.73 16.14
CA GLY A 24 -9.70 -11.75 16.14
C GLY A 24 -9.48 -10.61 17.13
N GLU A 25 -8.99 -10.92 18.33
CA GLU A 25 -8.83 -9.95 19.42
C GLU A 25 -7.57 -9.11 19.22
N ASP A 26 -6.48 -9.73 18.77
CA ASP A 26 -5.23 -9.04 18.42
C ASP A 26 -5.46 -8.09 17.24
N LEU A 27 -6.18 -8.52 16.20
CA LEU A 27 -6.48 -7.68 15.04
C LEU A 27 -7.43 -6.54 15.41
N ARG A 28 -8.35 -6.76 16.35
CA ARG A 28 -9.27 -5.72 16.84
C ARG A 28 -8.55 -4.69 17.69
N THR A 29 -7.63 -5.13 18.55
CA THR A 29 -6.77 -4.27 19.35
C THR A 29 -5.85 -3.46 18.46
N TRP A 30 -5.16 -4.10 17.52
CA TRP A 30 -4.28 -3.44 16.56
C TRP A 30 -5.04 -2.44 15.68
N ASN A 31 -6.23 -2.80 15.17
CA ASN A 31 -7.06 -1.86 14.40
C ASN A 31 -7.45 -0.64 15.25
N LYS A 32 -7.84 -0.84 16.51
CA LYS A 32 -8.16 0.26 17.43
C LYS A 32 -6.95 1.13 17.75
N GLU A 33 -5.77 0.54 17.92
CA GLU A 33 -4.53 1.27 18.21
C GLU A 33 -4.01 2.07 17.02
N HIS A 34 -4.03 1.50 15.82
CA HIS A 34 -3.47 2.15 14.62
C HIS A 34 -4.47 3.01 13.85
N PHE A 35 -5.71 2.53 13.69
CA PHE A 35 -6.72 3.16 12.84
C PHE A 35 -7.88 3.75 13.63
N GLY A 36 -8.02 3.45 14.92
CA GLY A 36 -9.08 3.96 15.77
C GLY A 36 -10.47 3.56 15.25
N THR A 37 -11.36 4.54 15.09
CA THR A 37 -12.72 4.35 14.54
C THR A 37 -12.85 4.80 13.09
N ILE A 38 -11.74 4.93 12.36
CA ILE A 38 -11.74 5.54 11.01
C ILE A 38 -12.66 4.77 10.05
N GLN A 39 -12.67 3.43 10.12
CA GLN A 39 -13.54 2.59 9.30
C GLN A 39 -15.03 2.72 9.68
N THR A 40 -15.33 2.87 10.96
CA THR A 40 -16.70 3.13 11.45
C THR A 40 -17.21 4.50 11.00
N ASN A 41 -16.34 5.51 10.97
CA ASN A 41 -16.71 6.85 10.53
C ASN A 41 -16.93 6.90 9.02
N ILE A 42 -16.10 6.20 8.22
CA ILE A 42 -16.28 6.08 6.77
C ILE A 42 -17.62 5.41 6.43
N GLY A 43 -18.02 4.37 7.16
CA GLY A 43 -19.32 3.70 6.95
C GLY A 43 -20.53 4.57 7.29
N LYS A 44 -20.44 5.44 8.30
CA LYS A 44 -21.49 6.40 8.68
C LYS A 44 -21.67 7.53 7.67
N GLU A 45 -20.64 7.86 6.90
CA GLU A 45 -20.75 8.84 5.81
C GLU A 45 -21.48 8.27 4.58
N GLN A 46 -21.60 6.93 4.45
CA GLN A 46 -22.17 6.24 3.28
C GLN A 46 -23.64 5.84 3.43
N HIS A 47 -24.15 5.67 4.67
CA HIS A 47 -25.57 5.46 4.94
C HIS A 47 -26.17 6.74 5.51
N GLY A 48 -27.26 7.22 4.91
CA GLY A 48 -27.95 8.47 5.25
C GLY A 48 -28.00 8.73 6.76
N SER A 49 -27.18 9.68 7.20
CA SER A 49 -27.00 10.09 8.58
C SER A 49 -28.15 11.00 8.99
N SER A 50 -28.73 10.80 10.17
CA SER A 50 -29.69 11.76 10.76
C SER A 50 -29.03 13.13 10.92
N ASP A 51 -29.80 14.22 10.89
CA ASP A 51 -29.32 15.58 11.14
C ASP A 51 -28.57 15.70 12.49
N GLU A 52 -29.02 14.95 13.50
CA GLU A 52 -28.34 14.90 14.81
C GLU A 52 -26.95 14.23 14.74
N ASP A 53 -26.83 13.19 13.92
CA ASP A 53 -25.56 12.50 13.67
C ASP A 53 -24.63 13.38 12.83
N LEU A 54 -25.18 14.14 11.88
CA LEU A 54 -24.42 15.11 11.09
C LEU A 54 -23.86 16.22 11.98
N PHE A 55 -24.69 16.81 12.85
CA PHE A 55 -24.24 17.84 13.80
C PHE A 55 -23.19 17.32 14.80
N ARG A 56 -23.36 16.07 15.27
CA ARG A 56 -22.36 15.42 16.12
C ARG A 56 -21.03 15.21 15.38
N LEU A 57 -21.08 14.73 14.14
CA LEU A 57 -19.88 14.57 13.32
C LEU A 57 -19.21 15.91 13.02
N GLU A 58 -19.99 16.96 12.72
CA GLU A 58 -19.46 18.30 12.48
C GLU A 58 -18.81 18.89 13.73
N SER A 59 -19.47 18.81 14.89
CA SER A 59 -18.91 19.28 16.15
C SER A 59 -17.66 18.50 16.56
N GLU A 60 -17.64 17.18 16.40
CA GLU A 60 -16.45 16.37 16.61
C GLU A 60 -15.31 16.71 15.63
N LYS A 61 -15.62 16.95 14.35
CA LYS A 61 -14.66 17.40 13.34
C LYS A 61 -14.07 18.76 13.72
N VAL A 62 -14.89 19.70 14.21
CA VAL A 62 -14.45 21.02 14.69
C VAL A 62 -13.54 20.89 15.91
N VAL A 63 -13.92 20.09 16.90
CA VAL A 63 -13.09 19.84 18.11
C VAL A 63 -11.76 19.18 17.72
N ARG A 64 -11.78 18.20 16.82
CA ARG A 64 -10.56 17.56 16.31
C ARG A 64 -9.66 18.55 15.56
N ARG A 65 -10.22 19.39 14.68
CA ARG A 65 -9.47 20.42 13.96
C ARG A 65 -8.82 21.43 14.92
N ARG A 66 -9.54 21.83 15.98
CA ARG A 66 -8.99 22.72 17.01
C ARG A 66 -7.88 22.05 17.82
N ARG A 67 -8.03 20.78 18.19
CA ARG A 67 -7.04 20.05 18.98
C ARG A 67 -5.77 19.70 18.19
N ASN A 68 -5.92 19.46 16.89
CA ASN A 68 -4.81 19.12 16.00
C ASN A 68 -4.20 20.35 15.29
N TRP A 69 -4.54 21.55 15.75
CA TRP A 69 -3.95 22.78 15.24
C TRP A 69 -2.47 22.85 15.66
N ILE A 70 -1.57 22.82 14.68
CA ILE A 70 -0.15 23.03 14.90
C ILE A 70 0.07 24.54 15.00
N SER A 71 0.21 25.04 16.23
CA SER A 71 0.49 26.46 16.50
C SER A 71 1.98 26.80 16.52
N ARG A 72 2.84 25.80 16.71
CA ARG A 72 4.28 25.99 16.79
C ARG A 72 5.03 24.73 16.36
N VAL A 73 6.13 24.91 15.64
CA VAL A 73 7.05 23.85 15.25
C VAL A 73 8.46 24.22 15.69
N LYS A 74 9.21 23.23 16.17
CA LYS A 74 10.62 23.37 16.54
C LYS A 74 11.48 22.62 15.53
N ASP A 75 12.53 23.25 15.03
CA ASP A 75 13.50 22.57 14.16
C ASP A 75 14.61 21.84 14.94
N GLU A 76 15.49 21.17 14.21
CA GLU A 76 16.65 20.44 14.76
C GLU A 76 17.73 21.37 15.33
N MET A 77 17.73 22.65 14.93
CA MET A 77 18.66 23.68 15.42
C MET A 77 18.15 24.39 16.68
N GLY A 78 16.92 24.10 17.09
CA GLY A 78 16.28 24.67 18.28
C GLY A 78 15.42 25.90 18.01
N ASN A 79 15.28 26.35 16.77
CA ASN A 79 14.45 27.49 16.39
C ASN A 79 12.96 27.12 16.47
N LEU A 80 12.14 28.10 16.87
CA LEU A 80 10.69 27.95 16.99
C LEU A 80 10.00 28.81 15.93
N TYR A 81 9.14 28.18 15.15
CA TYR A 81 8.27 28.83 14.17
C TYR A 81 6.84 28.83 14.69
N ASP A 82 6.21 29.99 14.73
CA ASP A 82 4.81 30.15 15.18
C ASP A 82 3.90 30.79 14.13
N SER A 83 4.48 31.37 13.07
CA SER A 83 3.72 31.78 11.90
C SER A 83 3.33 30.59 11.02
N ARG A 84 2.10 30.62 10.48
CA ARG A 84 1.61 29.60 9.55
C ARG A 84 2.50 29.45 8.31
N GLU A 85 3.05 30.54 7.82
CA GLU A 85 3.92 30.55 6.65
C GLU A 85 5.27 29.92 6.95
N GLU A 86 5.84 30.23 8.10
CA GLU A 86 7.10 29.65 8.57
C GLU A 86 6.97 28.16 8.84
N ILE A 87 5.90 27.74 9.54
CA ILE A 87 5.59 26.32 9.77
C ILE A 87 5.47 25.58 8.43
N LYS A 88 4.71 26.12 7.48
CA LYS A 88 4.55 25.54 6.14
C LYS A 88 5.91 25.38 5.44
N ASN A 89 6.73 26.43 5.43
CA ASN A 89 8.02 26.42 4.75
C ASN A 89 9.00 25.44 5.43
N ALA A 90 9.00 25.37 6.77
CA ALA A 90 9.81 24.43 7.53
C ALA A 90 9.48 22.97 7.19
N PHE A 91 8.19 22.64 7.05
CA PHE A 91 7.79 21.30 6.59
C PHE A 91 8.23 21.03 5.16
N ILE A 92 8.02 21.98 4.23
CA ILE A 92 8.42 21.83 2.83
C ILE A 92 9.93 21.57 2.74
N ASP A 93 10.75 22.41 3.37
CA ASP A 93 12.22 22.25 3.35
C ASP A 93 12.66 20.91 3.95
N LYS A 94 12.09 20.54 5.11
CA LYS A 94 12.42 19.26 5.77
C LYS A 94 12.10 18.06 4.89
N PHE A 95 10.91 18.01 4.29
CA PHE A 95 10.52 16.89 3.44
C PHE A 95 11.28 16.89 2.12
N GLN A 96 11.52 18.06 1.51
CA GLN A 96 12.35 18.16 0.31
C GLN A 96 13.73 17.60 0.56
N ARG A 97 14.38 17.97 1.67
CA ARG A 97 15.69 17.44 2.05
C ARG A 97 15.65 15.93 2.31
N LEU A 98 14.64 15.45 3.03
CA LEU A 98 14.47 14.03 3.33
C LEU A 98 14.38 13.20 2.04
N PHE A 99 13.49 13.57 1.13
CA PHE A 99 13.25 12.84 -0.12
C PHE A 99 14.28 13.12 -1.21
N SER A 100 15.09 14.17 -1.07
CA SER A 100 16.23 14.44 -1.97
C SER A 100 17.50 13.71 -1.54
N SER A 101 17.56 13.18 -0.31
CA SER A 101 18.75 12.51 0.22
C SER A 101 18.95 11.06 -0.25
N GLU A 102 18.04 10.53 -1.08
CA GLU A 102 18.10 9.18 -1.62
C GLU A 102 18.46 9.15 -3.12
N ASN A 103 19.52 9.83 -3.53
CA ASN A 103 20.31 9.29 -4.64
C ASN A 103 21.16 8.15 -4.09
N SER A 104 20.50 7.07 -3.70
CA SER A 104 21.19 5.86 -3.30
C SER A 104 21.97 5.39 -4.53
N SER A 105 23.30 5.34 -4.41
CA SER A 105 24.20 4.69 -5.38
C SER A 105 23.92 3.18 -5.51
N CYS A 106 22.81 2.69 -4.95
CA CYS A 106 22.32 1.33 -5.01
C CYS A 106 21.89 0.94 -6.44
N LEU A 107 21.42 1.90 -7.23
CA LEU A 107 20.85 1.59 -8.55
C LEU A 107 21.90 1.21 -9.60
N SER A 108 23.15 1.67 -9.50
CA SER A 108 24.18 1.35 -10.51
C SER A 108 24.53 -0.13 -10.58
N HIS A 109 24.48 -0.84 -9.45
CA HIS A 109 24.70 -2.30 -9.44
C HIS A 109 23.42 -3.11 -9.65
N LEU A 110 22.24 -2.48 -9.58
CA LEU A 110 20.97 -3.20 -9.78
C LEU A 110 20.68 -3.40 -11.28
N GLU A 111 21.12 -2.48 -12.14
CA GLU A 111 21.04 -2.61 -13.59
C GLU A 111 21.83 -3.83 -14.10
N ASP A 112 23.00 -4.10 -13.50
CA ASP A 112 23.81 -5.29 -13.82
C ASP A 112 23.17 -6.62 -13.37
N LEU A 113 22.20 -6.58 -12.45
CA LEU A 113 21.45 -7.76 -11.99
C LEU A 113 20.28 -8.11 -12.93
N ILE A 114 19.84 -7.16 -13.76
CA ILE A 114 18.79 -7.39 -14.76
C ILE A 114 19.48 -7.82 -16.06
N HIS A 115 19.84 -9.10 -16.14
CA HIS A 115 20.28 -9.65 -17.42
C HIS A 115 19.14 -9.57 -18.44
N SER A 116 19.38 -8.94 -19.59
CA SER A 116 18.42 -8.94 -20.69
C SER A 116 18.25 -10.37 -21.21
N VAL A 117 17.16 -11.03 -20.82
CA VAL A 117 16.83 -12.41 -21.24
C VAL A 117 16.43 -12.47 -22.72
N ILE A 118 16.10 -11.32 -23.31
CA ILE A 118 15.60 -11.19 -24.68
C ILE A 118 16.60 -10.35 -25.48
N SER A 119 17.16 -10.93 -26.54
CA SER A 119 17.96 -10.18 -27.51
C SER A 119 17.08 -9.20 -28.29
N GLN A 120 17.67 -8.13 -28.81
CA GLN A 120 16.94 -7.14 -29.61
C GLN A 120 16.19 -7.78 -30.80
N GLU A 121 16.83 -8.72 -31.49
CA GLU A 121 16.24 -9.51 -32.58
C GLU A 121 14.99 -10.30 -32.12
N LYS A 122 15.08 -10.95 -30.95
CA LYS A 122 13.95 -11.69 -30.37
C LYS A 122 12.82 -10.76 -29.92
N ASN A 123 13.16 -9.56 -29.47
CA ASN A 123 12.17 -8.55 -29.11
C ASN A 123 11.40 -8.03 -30.33
N GLU A 124 12.09 -7.87 -31.46
CA GLU A 124 11.48 -7.51 -32.75
C GLU A 124 10.56 -8.62 -33.25
N GLU A 125 10.98 -9.88 -33.14
CA GLU A 125 10.15 -11.05 -33.47
C GLU A 125 8.88 -11.13 -32.59
N LEU A 126 9.02 -10.95 -31.26
CA LEU A 126 7.88 -10.97 -30.33
C LEU A 126 6.92 -9.78 -30.49
N SER A 127 7.42 -8.66 -31.01
CA SER A 127 6.63 -7.45 -31.25
C SER A 127 6.00 -7.41 -32.65
N ALA A 128 6.37 -8.35 -33.53
CA ALA A 128 5.82 -8.43 -34.87
C ALA A 128 4.35 -8.86 -34.84
N ILE A 129 3.55 -8.29 -35.76
CA ILE A 129 2.16 -8.67 -35.92
C ILE A 129 2.12 -10.07 -36.58
N PRO A 130 1.47 -11.08 -35.95
CA PRO A 130 1.40 -12.41 -36.52
C PRO A 130 0.57 -12.43 -37.81
N SER A 131 1.00 -13.24 -38.76
CA SER A 131 0.32 -13.48 -40.02
C SER A 131 -0.92 -14.35 -39.84
N GLY A 132 -1.85 -14.29 -40.80
CA GLY A 132 -3.09 -15.08 -40.77
C GLY A 132 -2.85 -16.60 -40.78
N GLU A 133 -1.72 -17.07 -41.31
CA GLU A 133 -1.33 -18.48 -41.30
C GLU A 133 -0.83 -18.92 -39.91
N GLU A 134 -0.06 -18.08 -39.23
CA GLU A 134 0.40 -18.34 -37.86
C GLU A 134 -0.76 -18.41 -36.87
N ILE A 135 -1.72 -17.49 -37.00
CA ILE A 135 -2.95 -17.48 -36.19
C ILE A 135 -3.71 -18.80 -36.40
N ARG A 136 -3.92 -19.18 -37.67
CA ARG A 136 -4.68 -20.40 -38.03
C ARG A 136 -3.99 -21.67 -37.52
N LYS A 137 -2.67 -21.77 -37.67
CA LYS A 137 -1.87 -22.89 -37.18
C LYS A 137 -1.92 -23.00 -35.65
N MET A 138 -1.86 -21.87 -34.96
CA MET A 138 -1.91 -21.83 -33.49
C MET A 138 -3.29 -22.29 -32.98
N VAL A 139 -4.37 -21.77 -33.56
CA VAL A 139 -5.75 -22.15 -33.19
C VAL A 139 -6.00 -23.66 -33.36
N TRP A 140 -5.46 -24.29 -34.40
CA TRP A 140 -5.61 -25.73 -34.60
C TRP A 140 -4.69 -26.61 -33.75
N ASN A 141 -3.62 -26.04 -33.20
CA ASN A 141 -2.70 -26.73 -32.31
C ASN A 141 -3.00 -26.50 -30.82
N MET A 142 -4.02 -25.72 -30.49
CA MET A 142 -4.53 -25.66 -29.12
C MET A 142 -5.35 -26.93 -28.85
N ASP A 143 -4.84 -27.78 -27.95
CA ASP A 143 -5.60 -28.92 -27.40
C ASP A 143 -6.90 -28.41 -26.72
N PRO A 144 -8.02 -29.14 -26.82
CA PRO A 144 -9.33 -28.70 -26.31
C PRO A 144 -9.43 -28.62 -24.78
#